data_AF-A0A7S0GNT9-F1
#
_entry.id   AF-A0A7S0GNT9-F1
#
_cell.length_a   1.000
_cell.length_b   1.000
_cell.length_c   1.000
_cell.angle_alpha   90.00
_cell.angle_beta   90.00
_cell.angle_gamma   90.00
#
_symmetry.space_group_name_H-M   'P 1'
#
loop_
_entity.id
_entity.type
_entity.pdbx_description
1 polymer ?
#
loop_
_entity_poly.entity_id
_entity_poly.type
_entity_poly.pdbx_seq_one_letter_code
_entity_poly.pdbx_strand_id
1 'polypeptide(L)'
;QRGEAVQWPETCLLLRLKRDIENGCLDQIRHIIKIERFDLEGPINEGTGQTLYTVTALQYAVCCKNETFVQKKGVVELLVELGASLETKTQENGSPILFLAQNRRDIKL
;
A
#
# COMPACT_ATOMS: atom_id res chain seq x y z
N GLN A 1 -27.28 8.12 22.00
CA GLN A 1 -25.84 7.81 22.07
C GLN A 1 -25.34 7.76 20.64
N ARG A 2 -24.59 8.78 20.18
CA ARG A 2 -23.94 8.75 18.87
C ARG A 2 -22.72 7.85 19.03
N GLY A 3 -22.64 6.77 18.26
CA GLY A 3 -21.47 5.88 18.26
C GLY A 3 -20.25 6.70 17.89
N GLU A 4 -19.33 6.85 18.83
CA GLU A 4 -18.03 7.46 18.58
C GLU A 4 -17.33 6.56 17.57
N ALA A 5 -16.92 7.13 16.44
CA ALA A 5 -16.07 6.43 15.50
C ALA A 5 -14.80 6.05 16.26
N VAL A 6 -14.57 4.74 16.44
CA VAL A 6 -13.35 4.24 17.08
C VAL A 6 -12.21 4.59 16.13
N GLN A 7 -11.53 5.71 16.42
CA GLN A 7 -10.32 6.08 15.71
C GLN A 7 -9.22 5.12 16.17
N TRP A 8 -8.92 4.13 15.34
CA TRP A 8 -7.88 3.15 15.62
C TRP A 8 -6.51 3.83 15.65
N PRO A 9 -5.59 3.38 16.53
CA PRO A 9 -4.20 3.82 16.45
C PRO A 9 -3.63 3.59 15.06
N GLU A 10 -2.83 4.53 14.57
CA GLU A 10 -2.25 4.49 13.22
C GLU A 10 -1.47 3.20 12.94
N THR A 11 -0.82 2.65 13.97
CA THR A 11 -0.14 1.34 13.94
C THR A 11 -1.09 0.16 13.66
N CYS A 12 -2.31 0.19 14.17
CA CYS A 12 -3.32 -0.83 13.90
C CYS A 12 -3.85 -0.73 12.46
N LEU A 13 -4.08 0.50 11.96
CA LEU A 13 -4.49 0.73 10.57
C LEU A 13 -3.42 0.27 9.59
N LEU A 14 -2.15 0.51 9.92
CA LEU A 14 -0.99 0.09 9.12
C LEU A 14 -0.88 -1.43 9.02
N LEU A 15 -1.01 -2.16 10.13
CA LEU A 15 -1.01 -3.62 10.14
C LEU A 15 -2.19 -4.22 9.35
N ARG A 16 -3.35 -3.57 9.41
CA ARG A 16 -4.54 -3.98 8.65
C ARG A 16 -4.35 -3.75 7.16
N LEU A 17 -3.88 -2.55 6.78
CA LEU A 17 -3.59 -2.20 5.39
C LEU A 17 -2.58 -3.15 4.76
N LYS A 18 -1.50 -3.50 5.48
CA LYS A 18 -0.52 -4.49 5.00
C LYS A 18 -1.18 -5.82 4.66
N ARG A 19 -1.94 -6.37 5.62
CA ARG A 19 -2.67 -7.62 5.44
C ARG A 19 -3.64 -7.56 4.26
N ASP A 20 -4.36 -6.45 4.12
CA ASP A 20 -5.33 -6.29 3.04
C ASP A 20 -4.65 -6.18 1.66
N ILE A 21 -3.48 -5.53 1.59
CA ILE A 21 -2.63 -5.47 0.40
C ILE A 21 -2.10 -6.87 0.03
N GLU A 22 -1.62 -7.64 1.00
CA GLU A 22 -1.12 -9.01 0.80
C GLU A 22 -2.22 -9.95 0.29
N ASN A 23 -3.44 -9.81 0.83
CA ASN A 23 -4.59 -10.63 0.43
C ASN A 23 -5.34 -10.10 -0.81
N GLY A 24 -5.00 -8.90 -1.29
CA GLY A 24 -5.71 -8.26 -2.41
C GLY A 24 -7.14 -7.82 -2.07
N CYS A 25 -7.44 -7.49 -0.81
CA CYS A 25 -8.78 -7.12 -0.32
C CYS A 25 -9.14 -5.67 -0.70
N LEU A 26 -9.46 -5.42 -1.97
CA LEU A 26 -9.68 -4.06 -2.51
C LEU A 26 -10.71 -3.22 -1.72
N ASP A 27 -11.82 -3.82 -1.29
CA ASP A 27 -12.86 -3.09 -0.54
C ASP A 27 -12.37 -2.62 0.84
N GLN A 28 -11.54 -3.44 1.51
CA GLN A 28 -10.96 -3.10 2.81
C GLN A 28 -9.89 -2.02 2.66
N ILE A 29 -9.08 -2.10 1.59
CA ILE A 29 -8.10 -1.06 1.22
C ILE A 29 -8.82 0.27 0.98
N ARG A 30 -9.91 0.27 0.18
CA ARG A 30 -10.75 1.48 -0.03
C ARG A 30 -11.28 2.02 1.28
N HIS A 31 -11.78 1.17 2.16
CA HIS A 31 -12.33 1.58 3.45
C HIS A 31 -11.26 2.27 4.32
N ILE A 32 -10.09 1.65 4.49
CA ILE A 32 -9.00 2.22 5.30
C ILE A 32 -8.57 3.59 4.76
N ILE A 33 -8.39 3.72 3.44
CA ILE A 33 -7.86 4.96 2.87
C ILE A 33 -8.90 6.08 2.85
N LYS A 34 -10.15 5.78 2.47
CA LYS A 34 -11.21 6.81 2.33
C LYS A 34 -11.93 7.14 3.64
N ILE A 35 -12.19 6.14 4.48
CA ILE A 35 -12.97 6.31 5.71
C ILE A 35 -12.07 6.65 6.88
N GLU A 36 -10.99 5.89 7.07
CA GLU A 36 -10.05 6.09 8.19
C GLU A 36 -8.99 7.16 7.87
N ARG A 37 -8.99 7.73 6.66
CA ARG A 37 -8.09 8.80 6.18
C ARG A 37 -6.60 8.47 6.36
N PHE A 38 -6.22 7.22 6.08
CA PHE A 38 -4.83 6.79 6.14
C PHE A 38 -3.97 7.54 5.11
N ASP A 39 -2.80 8.02 5.53
CA ASP A 39 -1.83 8.69 4.67
C ASP A 39 -1.08 7.68 3.79
N LEU A 40 -1.26 7.79 2.47
CA LEU A 40 -0.65 6.89 1.48
C LEU A 40 0.85 7.09 1.31
N GLU A 41 1.33 8.31 1.57
CA GLU A 41 2.75 8.66 1.48
C GLU A 41 3.47 8.48 2.82
N GLY A 42 2.70 8.19 3.87
CA GLY A 42 3.22 7.85 5.18
C GLY A 42 4.12 6.60 5.15
N PRO A 43 5.16 6.56 5.99
CA PRO A 43 6.09 5.44 6.02
C PRO A 43 5.43 4.18 6.57
N ILE A 44 5.36 3.15 5.75
CA ILE A 44 5.15 1.76 6.16
C ILE A 44 6.47 1.21 6.65
N ASN A 45 6.63 1.16 7.97
CA ASN A 45 7.80 0.55 8.62
C ASN A 45 7.75 -0.97 8.47
N GLU A 46 8.77 -1.56 7.85
CA GLU A 46 9.10 -2.98 7.99
C GLU A 46 10.42 -3.09 8.75
N GLY A 47 10.46 -3.94 9.78
CA GLY A 47 11.70 -4.20 10.50
C GLY A 47 11.49 -5.00 11.78
N THR A 48 11.79 -6.29 11.73
CA THR A 48 12.23 -7.05 12.90
C THR A 48 13.75 -7.16 12.84
N GLY A 49 14.47 -6.25 13.52
CA GLY A 49 15.92 -6.33 13.66
C GLY A 49 16.72 -5.41 12.72
N GLN A 50 17.37 -4.41 13.33
CA GLN A 50 18.53 -3.63 12.87
C GLN A 50 18.44 -2.75 11.61
N THR A 51 17.48 -2.91 10.71
CA THR A 51 17.21 -1.93 9.63
C THR A 51 15.72 -1.68 9.49
N LEU A 52 15.27 -0.48 9.89
CA LEU A 52 13.97 0.05 9.51
C LEU A 52 14.10 0.65 8.11
N TYR A 53 13.38 0.10 7.14
CA TYR A 53 13.15 0.78 5.87
C TYR A 53 11.73 1.30 5.83
N THR A 54 11.57 2.52 5.32
CA THR A 54 10.27 3.17 5.16
C THR A 54 9.83 3.02 3.71
N VAL A 55 8.71 2.35 3.48
CA VAL A 55 8.10 2.23 2.14
C VAL A 55 6.69 2.81 2.15
N THR A 56 6.20 3.38 1.05
CA THR A 56 4.80 3.83 0.96
C THR A 56 3.85 2.64 0.77
N ALA A 57 2.53 2.86 0.89
CA ALA A 57 1.52 1.83 0.60
C ALA A 57 1.67 1.24 -0.81
N LEU A 58 1.96 2.09 -1.79
CA LEU A 58 2.19 1.68 -3.16
C LEU A 58 3.48 0.88 -3.33
N GLN A 59 4.57 1.33 -2.71
CA GLN A 59 5.85 0.61 -2.73
C GLN A 59 5.72 -0.77 -2.08
N TYR A 60 5.03 -0.84 -0.93
CA TYR A 60 4.75 -2.11 -0.27
C TYR A 60 3.96 -3.05 -1.18
N ALA A 61 2.83 -2.60 -1.76
CA ALA A 61 2.04 -3.41 -2.68
C ALA A 61 2.85 -3.93 -3.89
N VAL A 62 3.79 -3.13 -4.38
CA VAL A 62 4.69 -3.47 -5.49
C VAL A 62 5.77 -4.47 -5.06
N CYS A 63 6.28 -4.38 -3.83
CA CYS A 63 7.32 -5.29 -3.31
C CYS A 63 6.75 -6.58 -2.71
N CYS A 64 5.49 -6.61 -2.30
CA CYS A 64 4.86 -7.77 -1.69
C CYS A 64 4.92 -9.00 -2.60
N LYS A 65 5.24 -10.14 -1.99
CA LYS A 65 5.20 -11.47 -2.62
C LYS A 65 3.75 -11.96 -2.69
N ASN A 66 2.88 -11.25 -3.39
CA ASN A 66 1.50 -11.70 -3.59
C ASN A 66 1.51 -12.98 -4.45
N GLU A 67 0.74 -13.98 -4.04
CA GLU A 67 0.68 -15.31 -4.67
C GLU A 67 0.09 -15.24 -6.10
N THR A 68 -0.71 -14.21 -6.41
CA THR A 68 -1.29 -14.04 -7.75
C THR A 68 -1.11 -12.63 -8.33
N PHE A 69 -0.81 -12.58 -9.64
CA PHE A 69 -0.59 -11.35 -10.41
C PHE A 69 -1.80 -10.41 -10.42
N VAL A 70 -3.01 -10.97 -10.52
CA VAL A 70 -4.27 -10.22 -10.70
C VAL A 70 -4.59 -9.39 -9.46
N GLN A 71 -4.41 -9.96 -8.28
CA GLN A 71 -4.59 -9.26 -7.01
C GLN A 71 -3.61 -8.09 -6.90
N LYS A 72 -2.34 -8.29 -7.26
CA LYS A 72 -1.32 -7.25 -7.23
C LYS A 72 -1.64 -6.07 -8.15
N LYS A 73 -2.12 -6.35 -9.37
CA LYS A 73 -2.52 -5.30 -10.33
C LYS A 73 -3.68 -4.47 -9.78
N GLY A 74 -4.75 -5.11 -9.30
CA GLY A 74 -5.92 -4.40 -8.77
C GLY A 74 -5.60 -3.52 -7.56
N VAL A 75 -4.69 -3.98 -6.68
CA VAL A 75 -4.24 -3.17 -5.53
C VAL A 75 -3.43 -1.95 -5.99
N VAL A 76 -2.53 -2.11 -6.96
CA VAL A 76 -1.73 -0.99 -7.49
C VAL A 76 -2.61 0.06 -8.17
N GLU A 77 -3.50 -0.37 -9.07
CA GLU A 77 -4.46 0.53 -9.74
C GLU A 77 -5.32 1.25 -8.71
N LEU A 78 -5.79 0.53 -7.69
CA LEU A 78 -6.55 1.12 -6.61
C LEU A 78 -5.77 2.19 -5.84
N LEU A 79 -4.52 1.91 -5.44
CA LEU A 79 -3.72 2.87 -4.68
C LEU A 79 -3.43 4.14 -5.49
N VAL A 80 -3.21 4.00 -6.81
CA VAL A 80 -3.06 5.13 -7.74
C VAL A 80 -4.38 5.92 -7.88
N GLU A 81 -5.52 5.25 -8.06
CA GLU A 81 -6.85 5.88 -8.07
C GLU A 81 -7.13 6.67 -6.78
N LEU A 82 -6.58 6.20 -5.66
CA LEU A 82 -6.73 6.82 -4.35
C LEU A 82 -5.74 7.96 -4.09
N GLY A 83 -4.79 8.20 -5.01
CA GLY A 83 -3.87 9.34 -4.98
C GLY A 83 -2.44 9.02 -4.54
N ALA A 84 -2.04 7.74 -4.48
CA ALA A 84 -0.65 7.37 -4.18
C ALA A 84 0.29 7.83 -5.31
N SER A 85 1.45 8.37 -4.93
CA SER A 85 2.46 8.86 -5.85
C SER A 85 3.27 7.73 -6.49
N LEU A 86 3.33 7.73 -7.83
CA LEU A 86 4.14 6.80 -8.62
C LEU A 86 5.64 7.15 -8.64
N GLU A 87 5.98 8.38 -8.26
CA GLU A 87 7.34 8.93 -8.36
C GLU A 87 8.15 8.75 -7.08
N THR A 88 7.50 8.41 -5.96
CA THR A 88 8.17 8.23 -4.67
C THR A 88 9.17 7.09 -4.78
N LYS A 89 10.47 7.41 -4.69
CA LYS A 89 11.56 6.43 -4.81
C LYS A 89 11.67 5.57 -3.56
N THR A 90 11.90 4.27 -3.72
CA THR A 90 12.27 3.40 -2.59
C THR A 90 13.71 3.69 -2.15
N GLN A 91 14.09 3.17 -0.99
CA GLN A 91 15.47 3.20 -0.51
C GLN A 91 16.44 2.46 -1.45
N GLU A 92 15.95 1.51 -2.25
CA GLU A 92 16.72 0.85 -3.32
C GLU A 92 16.79 1.68 -4.61
N ASN A 93 16.38 2.96 -4.56
CA ASN A 93 16.31 3.88 -5.70
C ASN A 93 15.36 3.42 -6.83
N GLY A 94 14.57 2.36 -6.58
CA GLY A 94 13.52 1.90 -7.48
C GLY A 94 12.26 2.71 -7.26
N SER A 95 11.75 3.38 -8.29
CA SER A 95 10.39 3.94 -8.22
C SER A 95 9.36 2.82 -8.43
N PRO A 96 8.14 2.93 -7.86
CA PRO A 96 7.02 2.04 -8.18
C PRO A 96 6.89 1.86 -9.70
N ILE A 97 7.01 2.96 -10.46
CA ILE A 97 6.95 2.94 -11.93
C ILE A 97 8.07 2.10 -12.57
N LEU A 98 9.29 2.12 -12.04
CA LEU A 98 10.38 1.27 -12.54
C LEU A 98 10.04 -0.20 -12.37
N PHE A 99 9.47 -0.58 -11.22
CA PHE A 99 9.11 -1.95 -10.93
C PHE A 99 7.94 -2.42 -11.81
N LEU A 100 6.94 -1.56 -12.05
CA LEU A 100 5.84 -1.83 -12.99
C LEU A 100 6.37 -2.06 -14.41
N ALA A 101 7.30 -1.20 -14.85
CA ALA A 101 7.94 -1.29 -16.16
C ALA A 101 8.79 -2.57 -16.32
N GLN A 102 9.60 -2.92 -15.31
CA GLN A 102 10.44 -4.12 -15.31
C GLN A 102 9.62 -5.41 -15.37
N ASN A 103 8.44 -5.41 -14.76
CA ASN A 103 7.59 -6.58 -14.74
C ASN A 103 6.78 -6.80 -16.04
N ARG A 104 6.95 -5.97 -17.08
CA ARG A 104 6.22 -6.01 -18.37
C ARG A 104 4.71 -6.23 -18.17
N ARG A 105 4.09 -5.45 -17.29
CA ARG A 105 2.66 -5.59 -16.97
C ARG A 105 1.89 -4.45 -17.59
N ASP A 106 0.86 -4.77 -18.36
CA ASP A 106 -0.12 -3.83 -18.91
C ASP A 106 -0.97 -3.22 -17.78
N ILE A 107 -0.35 -2.40 -16.93
CA ILE A 107 -1.05 -1.56 -15.97
C ILE A 107 -1.46 -0.33 -16.76
N LYS A 108 -2.78 -0.18 -16.97
CA LYS A 108 -3.33 1.05 -17.53
C LYS A 108 -3.36 2.06 -16.39
N LEU A 109 -2.32 2.90 -16.36
CA LEU A 109 -2.27 4.09 -15.51
C LEU A 109 -3.10 5.21 -16.12
#